data_AF-A0A949QZ21-F1
#
_entry.id   AF-A0A949QZ21-F1
#
_cell.length_a   1.000
_cell.length_b   1.000
_cell.length_c   1.000
_cell.angle_alpha   90.00
_cell.angle_beta   90.00
_cell.angle_gamma   90.00
#
_symmetry.space_group_name_H-M   'P 1'
#
loop_
_entity.id
_entity.type
_entity.pdbx_description
1 polymer ?
#
loop_
_entity_poly.entity_id
_entity_poly.type
_entity_poly.pdbx_seq_one_letter_code
_entity_poly.pdbx_strand_id
1 'polypeptide(L)'
;MDNQIMTQLVGELSRDMLSEVAPQELPLFRAASQAYFKNPNALPKTGGDDMLGFGAGEAMSLLTPYLLPAVTEVIKFLAEEIKKAVGEESASLIGEKVKSLFKKHRNPDESKNKVPPLTAEQLAQVQAIAVKEARRLRLSDKNTKLLANAIAGSLAVKKG
;
A
#
# COMPACT_ATOMS: atom_id res chain seq x y z
N MET A 1 -9.76 -12.37 -6.17
CA MET A 1 -8.72 -12.82 -5.24
C MET A 1 -9.39 -13.03 -3.90
N ASP A 2 -9.03 -14.10 -3.19
CA ASP A 2 -9.69 -14.42 -1.93
C ASP A 2 -9.37 -13.39 -0.84
N ASN A 3 -10.34 -13.12 0.03
CA ASN A 3 -10.21 -12.09 1.07
C ASN A 3 -9.05 -12.36 2.05
N GLN A 4 -8.77 -13.63 2.33
CA GLN A 4 -7.65 -14.03 3.19
C GLN A 4 -6.30 -13.69 2.55
N ILE A 5 -6.12 -14.03 1.27
CA ILE A 5 -4.90 -13.72 0.50
C ILE A 5 -4.71 -12.20 0.42
N MET A 6 -5.80 -11.46 0.20
CA MET A 6 -5.79 -9.99 0.19
C MET A 6 -5.31 -9.41 1.52
N THR A 7 -5.89 -9.88 2.63
CA THR A 7 -5.54 -9.41 3.97
C THR A 7 -4.07 -9.69 4.30
N GLN A 8 -3.57 -10.88 3.94
CA GLN A 8 -2.18 -11.26 4.13
C GLN A 8 -1.24 -10.36 3.33
N LEU A 9 -1.51 -10.16 2.03
CA LEU A 9 -0.69 -9.29 1.17
C LEU A 9 -0.71 -7.83 1.65
N VAL A 10 -1.88 -7.28 1.97
CA VAL A 10 -1.98 -5.91 2.50
C VAL A 10 -1.16 -5.77 3.78
N GLY A 11 -1.28 -6.72 4.71
CA GLY A 11 -0.56 -6.69 5.97
C GLY A 11 0.96 -6.79 5.79
N GLU A 12 1.42 -7.73 4.98
CA GLU A 12 2.85 -7.95 4.72
C GLU A 12 3.48 -6.74 4.01
N LEU A 13 2.89 -6.31 2.89
CA LEU A 13 3.45 -5.25 2.05
C LEU A 13 3.38 -3.89 2.74
N SER A 14 2.30 -3.60 3.48
CA SER A 14 2.21 -2.37 4.27
C SER A 14 3.24 -2.36 5.41
N ARG A 15 3.51 -3.50 6.05
CA ARG A 15 4.53 -3.60 7.09
C ARG A 15 5.93 -3.32 6.52
N ASP A 16 6.22 -3.84 5.34
CA ASP A 16 7.49 -3.61 4.66
C ASP A 16 7.69 -2.13 4.32
N MET A 17 6.69 -1.50 3.72
CA MET A 17 6.72 -0.05 3.45
C MET A 17 6.90 0.77 4.72
N LEU A 18 6.17 0.42 5.78
CA LEU A 18 6.23 1.14 7.04
C LEU A 18 7.61 1.00 7.70
N SER A 19 8.28 -0.14 7.52
CA SER A 19 9.63 -0.35 8.05
C SER A 19 10.68 0.60 7.44
N GLU A 20 10.43 1.10 6.24
CA GLU A 20 11.31 2.05 5.55
C GLU A 20 10.94 3.51 5.84
N VAL A 21 9.64 3.81 5.92
CA VAL A 21 9.15 5.21 5.96
C VAL A 21 8.84 5.70 7.37
N ALA A 22 8.35 4.83 8.25
CA ALA A 22 8.02 5.16 9.63
C ALA A 22 8.26 3.95 10.56
N PRO A 23 9.52 3.50 10.72
CA PRO A 23 9.85 2.34 11.55
C PRO A 23 9.36 2.45 13.00
N GLN A 24 9.20 3.67 13.51
CA GLN A 24 8.63 3.97 14.83
C GLN A 24 7.17 3.49 14.99
N GLU A 25 6.42 3.30 13.90
CA GLU A 25 5.03 2.80 13.95
C GLU A 25 4.94 1.26 13.92
N LEU A 26 6.03 0.53 13.64
CA LEU A 26 6.03 -0.93 13.58
C LEU A 26 5.51 -1.62 14.85
N PRO A 27 5.80 -1.14 16.09
CA PRO A 27 5.22 -1.72 17.30
C PRO A 27 3.69 -1.63 17.35
N LEU A 28 3.10 -0.61 16.72
CA LEU A 28 1.66 -0.36 16.69
C LEU A 28 0.97 -1.04 15.49
N PHE A 29 1.72 -1.35 14.44
CA PHE A 29 1.21 -1.84 13.16
C PHE A 29 0.29 -3.06 13.30
N ARG A 30 0.65 -4.02 14.16
CA ARG A 30 -0.16 -5.24 14.34
C ARG A 30 -1.58 -4.94 14.83
N ALA A 31 -1.70 -4.07 15.84
CA ALA A 31 -3.00 -3.69 16.37
C ALA A 31 -3.79 -2.84 15.37
N ALA A 32 -3.14 -1.88 14.72
CA ALA A 32 -3.76 -1.01 13.72
C ALA A 32 -4.26 -1.78 12.49
N SER A 33 -3.47 -2.72 11.97
CA SER A 33 -3.88 -3.58 10.85
C SER A 33 -5.04 -4.49 11.19
N GLN A 34 -5.05 -5.11 12.38
CA GLN A 34 -6.20 -5.89 12.83
C GLN A 34 -7.47 -5.04 12.98
N ALA A 35 -7.36 -3.82 13.50
CA ALA A 35 -8.48 -2.91 13.61
C ALA A 35 -9.03 -2.53 12.22
N TYR A 36 -8.15 -2.23 11.26
CA TYR A 36 -8.52 -1.98 9.87
C TYR A 36 -9.24 -3.18 9.24
N PHE A 37 -8.68 -4.39 9.34
CA PHE A 37 -9.28 -5.58 8.71
C PHE A 37 -10.63 -5.96 9.31
N LYS A 38 -10.89 -5.61 10.57
CA LYS A 38 -12.22 -5.77 11.20
C LYS A 38 -13.26 -4.79 10.65
N ASN A 39 -12.84 -3.59 10.24
CA ASN A 39 -13.72 -2.58 9.67
C ASN A 39 -12.98 -1.66 8.67
N PRO A 40 -12.80 -2.09 7.41
CA PRO A 40 -11.97 -1.37 6.44
C PRO A 40 -12.60 -0.04 5.97
N ASN A 41 -13.89 0.15 6.23
CA ASN A 41 -14.62 1.38 5.91
C ASN A 41 -14.61 2.39 7.05
N ALA A 42 -14.07 2.03 8.23
CA ALA A 42 -13.89 2.97 9.33
C ALA A 42 -12.94 4.07 8.90
N LEU A 43 -13.36 5.32 9.06
CA LEU A 43 -12.45 6.45 8.91
C LEU A 43 -11.42 6.42 10.06
N PRO A 44 -10.15 6.76 9.79
CA PRO A 44 -9.17 6.99 10.82
C PRO A 44 -9.72 7.99 11.83
N LYS A 45 -9.65 7.64 13.13
CA LYS A 45 -9.89 8.62 14.19
C LYS A 45 -8.68 9.54 14.27
N THR A 46 -8.63 10.51 13.38
CA THR A 46 -7.60 11.55 13.37
C THR A 46 -8.17 12.73 14.13
N GLY A 47 -7.51 13.10 15.23
CA GLY A 47 -7.99 14.04 16.24
C GLY A 47 -8.54 15.34 15.66
N GLY A 48 -9.83 15.34 15.36
CA GLY A 48 -10.65 16.53 15.34
C GLY A 48 -11.04 16.81 16.78
N ASP A 49 -10.72 18.01 17.24
CA ASP A 49 -11.04 18.65 18.53
C ASP A 49 -10.17 18.49 19.78
N ASP A 50 -9.27 17.50 19.90
CA ASP A 50 -8.46 17.34 21.14
C ASP A 50 -6.97 17.76 21.02
N MET A 51 -6.62 18.73 20.16
CA MET A 51 -5.24 19.24 20.04
C MET A 51 -5.08 20.75 20.28
N LEU A 52 -5.94 21.36 21.09
CA LEU A 52 -5.71 22.69 21.68
C LEU A 52 -4.67 22.60 22.82
N GLY A 53 -3.43 22.19 22.56
CA GLY A 53 -2.46 22.08 23.66
C GLY A 53 -1.00 21.78 23.37
N PHE A 54 -0.60 21.48 22.14
CA PHE A 54 0.82 21.38 21.80
C PHE A 54 1.09 22.14 20.51
N GLY A 55 2.08 23.03 20.57
CA GLY A 55 2.39 24.03 19.55
C GLY A 55 2.45 23.47 18.13
N ALA A 56 2.27 24.37 17.17
CA ALA A 56 2.18 24.13 15.73
C ALA A 56 3.44 23.52 15.07
N GLY A 57 3.86 22.35 15.55
CA GLY A 57 4.97 21.55 15.05
C GLY A 57 4.65 20.06 15.25
N GLU A 58 4.32 19.39 14.14
CA GLU A 58 4.52 17.95 13.98
C GLU A 58 3.79 17.02 14.98
N ALA A 59 2.46 17.09 15.05
CA ALA A 59 1.71 15.87 15.29
C ALA A 59 1.94 14.96 14.07
N MET A 60 2.93 14.06 14.12
CA MET A 60 3.09 12.99 13.14
C MET A 60 1.81 12.15 13.19
N SER A 61 0.84 12.49 12.33
CA SER A 61 -0.34 11.67 12.13
C SER A 61 0.15 10.28 11.73
N LEU A 62 -0.23 9.25 12.49
CA LEU A 62 0.13 7.86 12.19
C LEU A 62 -0.18 7.57 10.71
N LEU A 63 0.80 7.10 9.95
CA LEU A 63 0.65 6.76 8.53
C LEU A 63 -0.12 5.46 8.34
N THR A 64 0.04 4.51 9.26
CA THR A 64 -0.59 3.17 9.20
C THR A 64 -2.09 3.18 8.84
N PRO A 65 -2.98 3.99 9.48
CA PRO A 65 -4.40 4.01 9.15
C PRO A 65 -4.73 4.54 7.74
N TYR A 66 -3.80 5.24 7.08
CA TYR A 66 -3.94 5.71 5.70
C TYR A 66 -3.27 4.77 4.70
N LEU A 67 -2.18 4.13 5.11
CA LEU A 67 -1.41 3.20 4.30
C LEU A 67 -2.22 1.94 3.96
N LEU A 68 -2.90 1.35 4.94
CA LEU A 68 -3.64 0.10 4.76
C LEU A 68 -4.77 0.19 3.71
N PRO A 69 -5.64 1.23 3.72
CA PRO A 69 -6.62 1.43 2.64
C PRO A 69 -5.98 1.68 1.28
N ALA A 70 -4.93 2.51 1.21
CA ALA A 70 -4.26 2.83 -0.05
C ALA A 70 -3.59 1.60 -0.68
N VAL A 71 -2.87 0.80 0.12
CA VAL A 71 -2.25 -0.46 -0.31
C VAL A 71 -3.30 -1.47 -0.74
N THR A 72 -4.45 -1.52 -0.06
CA THR A 72 -5.58 -2.37 -0.45
C THR A 72 -6.07 -2.06 -1.86
N GLU A 73 -6.33 -0.79 -2.18
CA GLU A 73 -6.78 -0.41 -3.53
C GLU A 73 -5.70 -0.63 -4.60
N VAL A 74 -4.43 -0.40 -4.25
CA VAL A 74 -3.30 -0.68 -5.16
C VAL A 74 -3.17 -2.16 -5.45
N ILE A 75 -3.25 -3.03 -4.45
CA ILE A 75 -3.20 -4.49 -4.67
C ILE A 75 -4.38 -4.97 -5.51
N LYS A 76 -5.59 -4.42 -5.31
CA LYS A 76 -6.75 -4.72 -6.18
C LYS A 76 -6.45 -4.36 -7.63
N PHE A 77 -5.95 -3.15 -7.88
CA PHE A 77 -5.56 -2.72 -9.22
C PHE A 77 -4.52 -3.64 -9.85
N LEU A 78 -3.43 -3.94 -9.13
CA LEU A 78 -2.37 -4.82 -9.63
C LEU A 78 -2.87 -6.23 -9.92
N ALA A 79 -3.75 -6.77 -9.07
CA ALA A 79 -4.36 -8.09 -9.30
C ALA A 79 -5.21 -8.11 -10.57
N GLU A 80 -5.96 -7.04 -10.86
CA GLU A 80 -6.74 -6.92 -12.10
C GLU A 80 -5.84 -6.77 -13.32
N GLU A 81 -4.76 -5.99 -13.24
CA GLU A 81 -3.78 -5.87 -14.32
C GLU A 81 -3.09 -7.21 -14.63
N ILE A 82 -2.74 -7.98 -13.60
CA ILE A 82 -2.16 -9.32 -13.77
C ILE A 82 -3.15 -10.23 -14.47
N LYS A 83 -4.42 -10.30 -14.02
CA LYS A 83 -5.45 -11.14 -14.66
C LYS A 83 -5.61 -10.82 -16.15
N LYS A 84 -5.61 -9.53 -16.53
CA LYS A 84 -5.68 -9.11 -17.93
C LYS A 84 -4.48 -9.61 -18.76
N ALA A 85 -3.30 -9.68 -18.15
CA ALA A 85 -2.07 -10.05 -18.83
C ALA A 85 -1.86 -11.58 -18.95
N VAL A 86 -2.29 -12.37 -17.95
CA VAL A 86 -1.97 -13.80 -17.87
C VAL A 86 -3.18 -14.75 -17.98
N GLY A 87 -4.41 -14.23 -18.05
CA GLY A 87 -5.62 -15.03 -18.18
C GLY A 87 -6.10 -15.64 -16.85
N GLU A 88 -6.85 -16.74 -16.93
CA GLU A 88 -7.36 -17.44 -15.75
C GLU A 88 -6.24 -18.14 -14.98
N GLU A 89 -5.90 -17.61 -13.81
CA GLU A 89 -5.02 -18.24 -12.83
C GLU A 89 -5.70 -18.33 -11.46
N SER A 90 -5.19 -19.21 -10.61
CA SER A 90 -5.69 -19.33 -9.24
C SER A 90 -5.42 -18.04 -8.45
N ALA A 91 -6.27 -17.76 -7.46
CA ALA A 91 -6.12 -16.58 -6.61
C ALA A 91 -4.75 -16.53 -5.91
N SER A 92 -4.19 -17.69 -5.53
CA SER A 92 -2.86 -17.80 -4.94
C SER A 92 -1.75 -17.39 -5.91
N LEU A 93 -1.82 -17.84 -7.16
CA LEU A 93 -0.82 -17.46 -8.17
C LEU A 93 -0.88 -15.96 -8.48
N ILE A 94 -2.09 -15.39 -8.56
CA ILE A 94 -2.26 -13.93 -8.70
C ILE A 94 -1.61 -13.21 -7.52
N GLY A 95 -1.82 -13.69 -6.29
CA GLY A 95 -1.24 -13.11 -5.09
C GLY A 95 0.30 -13.12 -5.10
N GLU A 96 0.91 -14.24 -5.44
CA GLU A 96 2.38 -14.36 -5.58
C GLU A 96 2.92 -13.42 -6.67
N LYS A 97 2.21 -13.31 -7.80
CA LYS A 97 2.56 -12.37 -8.87
C LYS A 97 2.49 -10.93 -8.41
N VAL A 98 1.42 -10.52 -7.72
CA VAL A 98 1.33 -9.17 -7.12
C VAL A 98 2.51 -8.93 -6.18
N LYS A 99 2.80 -9.89 -5.29
CA LYS A 99 3.90 -9.79 -4.33
C LYS A 99 5.26 -9.57 -5.02
N SER A 100 5.54 -10.32 -6.09
CA SER A 100 6.80 -10.19 -6.86
C SER A 100 7.01 -8.83 -7.54
N LEU A 101 5.95 -8.01 -7.68
CA LEU A 101 6.06 -6.64 -8.18
C LEU A 101 6.70 -5.69 -7.16
N PHE A 102 6.81 -6.08 -5.89
CA PHE A 102 7.44 -5.26 -4.85
C PHE A 102 8.93 -5.57 -4.76
N LYS A 103 9.76 -4.52 -4.68
CA LYS A 103 11.24 -4.61 -4.74
C LYS A 103 11.82 -5.63 -3.76
N LYS A 104 11.28 -5.68 -2.54
CA LYS A 104 11.74 -6.56 -1.45
C LYS A 104 11.42 -8.05 -1.70
N HIS A 105 10.45 -8.33 -2.56
CA HIS A 105 9.96 -9.69 -2.86
C HIS A 105 10.26 -10.15 -4.28
N ARG A 106 10.92 -9.30 -5.08
CA ARG A 106 11.29 -9.64 -6.45
C ARG A 106 12.37 -10.72 -6.43
N ASN A 107 12.17 -11.80 -7.19
CA ASN A 107 13.21 -12.80 -7.39
C ASN A 107 14.35 -12.17 -8.21
N PRO A 108 15.62 -12.23 -7.75
CA PRO A 108 16.76 -11.69 -8.50
C PRO A 108 16.98 -12.41 -9.83
N ASP A 109 16.49 -13.64 -9.97
CA ASP A 109 16.49 -14.37 -11.23
C ASP A 109 15.34 -13.89 -12.13
N GLU A 110 15.60 -12.83 -12.92
CA GLU A 110 14.61 -12.23 -13.82
C GLU A 110 14.05 -13.21 -14.85
N SER A 111 14.79 -14.25 -15.20
CA SER A 111 14.34 -15.29 -16.14
C SER A 111 13.17 -16.12 -15.61
N LYS A 112 12.96 -16.12 -14.28
CA LYS A 112 11.83 -16.78 -13.61
C LYS A 112 10.67 -15.83 -13.32
N ASN A 113 10.86 -14.52 -13.45
CA ASN A 113 9.79 -13.54 -13.27
C ASN A 113 8.89 -13.54 -14.51
N LYS A 114 7.82 -14.34 -14.46
CA LYS A 114 6.82 -14.43 -15.53
C LYS A 114 5.91 -13.19 -15.63
N VAL A 115 6.10 -12.19 -14.77
CA VAL A 115 5.32 -10.95 -14.78
C VAL A 115 6.21 -9.84 -15.32
N PRO A 116 5.81 -9.18 -16.43
CA PRO A 116 6.51 -8.01 -16.91
C PRO A 116 6.58 -6.94 -15.81
N PRO A 117 7.68 -6.17 -15.72
CA PRO A 117 7.72 -5.00 -14.85
C PRO A 117 6.58 -4.04 -15.19
N LEU A 118 6.14 -3.25 -14.21
CA LEU A 118 5.08 -2.26 -14.42
C LEU A 118 5.48 -1.22 -15.47
N THR A 119 4.53 -0.86 -16.34
CA THR A 119 4.71 0.25 -17.27
C THR A 119 4.67 1.60 -16.54
N ALA A 120 5.15 2.65 -17.20
CA ALA A 120 5.05 4.00 -16.66
C ALA A 120 3.59 4.42 -16.44
N GLU A 121 2.66 4.03 -17.31
CA GLU A 121 1.24 4.31 -17.11
C GLU A 121 0.69 3.57 -15.89
N GLN A 122 1.03 2.29 -15.70
CA GLN A 122 0.58 1.51 -14.54
C GLN A 122 1.10 2.10 -13.22
N LEU A 123 2.34 2.58 -13.19
CA LEU A 123 2.88 3.28 -12.02
C LEU A 123 2.19 4.61 -11.75
N ALA A 124 1.87 5.38 -12.80
CA ALA A 124 1.10 6.60 -12.65
C ALA A 124 -0.32 6.31 -12.09
N GLN A 125 -0.95 5.21 -12.52
CA GLN A 125 -2.24 4.76 -11.96
C GLN A 125 -2.12 4.35 -10.50
N VAL A 126 -1.07 3.61 -10.11
CA VAL A 126 -0.80 3.30 -8.70
C VAL A 126 -0.68 4.58 -7.86
N GLN A 127 0.09 5.56 -8.33
CA GLN A 127 0.24 6.83 -7.64
C GLN A 127 -1.09 7.57 -7.53
N ALA A 128 -1.90 7.60 -8.59
CA ALA A 128 -3.22 8.22 -8.59
C ALA A 128 -4.19 7.56 -7.60
N ILE A 129 -4.19 6.23 -7.50
CA ILE A 129 -4.99 5.47 -6.53
C ILE A 129 -4.57 5.83 -5.10
N ALA A 130 -3.28 5.84 -4.81
CA ALA A 130 -2.77 6.22 -3.50
C ALA A 130 -3.15 7.66 -3.12
N VAL A 131 -3.04 8.61 -4.06
CA VAL A 131 -3.46 10.00 -3.84
C VAL A 131 -4.96 10.11 -3.60
N LYS A 132 -5.78 9.39 -4.37
CA LYS A 132 -7.24 9.37 -4.23
C LYS A 132 -7.65 8.87 -2.84
N GLU A 133 -7.07 7.77 -2.38
CA GLU A 133 -7.36 7.22 -1.06
C GLU A 133 -6.89 8.14 0.07
N ALA A 134 -5.69 8.71 -0.04
CA ALA A 134 -5.20 9.69 0.93
C ALA A 134 -6.13 10.91 1.05
N ARG A 135 -6.61 11.44 -0.08
CA ARG A 135 -7.55 12.57 -0.12
C ARG A 135 -8.92 12.20 0.44
N ARG A 136 -9.43 11.00 0.14
CA ARG A 136 -10.69 10.48 0.72
C ARG A 136 -10.63 10.48 2.26
N LEU A 137 -9.45 10.20 2.81
CA LEU A 137 -9.18 10.20 4.25
C LEU A 137 -8.74 11.56 4.80
N ARG A 138 -8.81 12.62 3.99
CA ARG A 138 -8.45 14.01 4.36
C ARG A 138 -7.01 14.17 4.87
N LEU A 139 -6.09 13.35 4.37
CA LEU A 139 -4.68 13.51 4.64
C LEU A 139 -4.17 14.83 4.00
N SER A 140 -3.25 15.53 4.68
CA SER A 140 -2.68 16.79 4.16
C SER A 140 -1.92 16.56 2.86
N ASP A 141 -1.85 17.57 1.98
CA ASP A 141 -1.17 17.43 0.67
C ASP A 141 0.29 16.95 0.79
N LYS A 142 1.01 17.41 1.84
CA LYS A 142 2.38 16.96 2.13
C LYS A 142 2.40 15.45 2.40
N ASN A 143 1.55 14.97 3.29
CA ASN A 143 1.50 13.56 3.69
C ASN A 143 0.89 12.68 2.58
N THR A 144 -0.03 13.19 1.78
CA THR A 144 -0.55 12.53 0.57
C THR A 144 0.57 12.24 -0.43
N LYS A 145 1.42 13.24 -0.73
CA LYS A 145 2.57 13.05 -1.62
C LYS A 145 3.55 12.03 -1.05
N LEU A 146 3.85 12.11 0.25
CA LEU A 146 4.74 11.17 0.91
C LEU A 146 4.22 9.73 0.84
N LEU A 147 2.93 9.52 1.13
CA LEU A 147 2.29 8.21 1.07
C LEU A 147 2.31 7.63 -0.36
N ALA A 148 1.91 8.43 -1.35
CA ALA A 148 1.86 7.98 -2.73
C ALA A 148 3.27 7.66 -3.28
N ASN A 149 4.27 8.45 -2.92
CA ASN A 149 5.66 8.21 -3.32
C ASN A 149 6.25 6.97 -2.62
N ALA A 150 5.92 6.73 -1.35
CA ALA A 150 6.30 5.51 -0.66
C ALA A 150 5.72 4.26 -1.36
N ILE A 151 4.45 4.33 -1.75
CA ILE A 151 3.76 3.22 -2.42
C ILE A 151 4.35 2.95 -3.81
N ALA A 152 4.50 3.99 -4.64
CA ALA A 152 5.12 3.84 -5.95
C ALA A 152 6.60 3.42 -5.82
N GLY A 153 7.30 3.96 -4.81
CA GLY A 153 8.71 3.69 -4.55
C GLY A 153 9.01 2.26 -4.10
N SER A 154 8.05 1.54 -3.51
CA SER A 154 8.24 0.13 -3.15
C SER A 154 8.11 -0.82 -4.34
N LEU A 155 7.51 -0.36 -5.44
CA LEU A 155 7.27 -1.19 -6.62
C LEU A 155 8.50 -1.25 -7.52
N ALA A 156 8.76 -2.43 -8.08
CA ALA A 156 9.83 -2.66 -9.01
C ALA A 156 9.47 -2.03 -10.37
N VAL A 157 10.16 -0.95 -10.71
CA VAL A 157 10.04 -0.27 -12.00
C VAL A 157 11.02 -0.91 -12.98
N LYS A 158 10.65 -1.02 -14.26
CA LYS A 158 11.61 -1.32 -15.32
C LYS A 158 12.70 -0.26 -15.29
N LYS A 159 13.97 -0.63 -15.01
CA LYS A 159 15.08 0.27 -15.32
C LYS A 159 15.10 0.41 -16.84
N GLY A 160 14.89 1.64 -17.31
CA GLY A 160 15.06 2.01 -18.72
C GLY A 160 16.51 1.81 -19.16
#